data_AF-A0A350AGX5-F1
#
_entry.id   AF-A0A350AGX5-F1
#
_cell.length_a   1.000
_cell.length_b   1.000
_cell.length_c   1.000
_cell.angle_alpha   90.00
_cell.angle_beta   90.00
_cell.angle_gamma   90.00
#
_symmetry.space_group_name_H-M   'P 1'
#
loop_
_entity.id
_entity.type
_entity.pdbx_description
1 polymer ?
#
loop_
_entity_poly.entity_id
_entity_poly.type
_entity_poly.pdbx_seq_one_letter_code
_entity_poly.pdbx_strand_id
1 'polypeptide(L)' 'VPGRSVIGIELPNEHREKVVLREIIAAREFGDTTMKLPLALGKDIGGDPVVANLAKMPHL' A
#
# COMPACT_ATOMS: atom_id res chain seq x y z
N VAL A 1 -14.82 -7.49 -1.29
CA VAL A 1 -14.45 -7.63 -2.72
C VAL A 1 -15.33 -6.70 -3.55
N PRO A 2 -14.78 -5.66 -4.19
CA PRO A 2 -15.58 -4.74 -5.00
C PRO A 2 -16.32 -5.50 -6.10
N GLY A 3 -17.64 -5.32 -6.20
CA GLY A 3 -18.45 -5.88 -7.29
C GLY A 3 -18.80 -7.37 -7.20
N ARG A 4 -18.63 -8.05 -6.07
CA ARG A 4 -19.05 -9.46 -5.88
C ARG A 4 -20.09 -9.61 -4.77
N SER A 5 -21.04 -10.54 -4.95
CA SER A 5 -22.08 -10.90 -3.96
C SER A 5 -21.56 -11.81 -2.84
N VAL A 6 -20.32 -11.59 -2.38
CA VAL A 6 -19.66 -12.39 -1.34
C VAL A 6 -19.28 -11.50 -0.17
N ILE A 7 -19.30 -12.07 1.04
CA ILE A 7 -18.83 -11.42 2.25
C ILE A 7 -17.33 -11.70 2.39
N GLY A 8 -16.51 -10.64 2.48
CA GLY A 8 -15.10 -10.78 2.82
C GLY A 8 -14.93 -10.75 4.33
N ILE A 9 -14.22 -11.73 4.89
CA ILE A 9 -13.84 -11.78 6.30
C ILE A 9 -12.31 -11.78 6.36
N GLU A 10 -11.74 -10.74 6.93
CA GLU A 10 -10.29 -10.62 7.13
C GLU A 10 -9.95 -11.10 8.55
N LEU A 11 -9.06 -12.08 8.66
CA LEU A 11 -8.58 -12.61 9.92
C LEU A 11 -7.10 -12.27 10.08
N PRO A 12 -6.64 -11.90 11.29
CA PRO A 12 -5.22 -11.70 11.52
C PRO A 12 -4.47 -13.01 11.34
N ASN A 13 -3.33 -12.97 10.65
CA ASN A 13 -2.41 -14.10 10.62
C ASN A 13 -1.87 -14.38 12.04
N GLU A 14 -1.67 -15.66 12.36
CA GLU A 14 -1.04 -16.08 13.63
C GLU A 14 0.34 -15.42 13.82
N HIS A 15 1.09 -15.32 12.73
CA HIS A 15 2.36 -14.62 12.66
C HIS A 15 2.25 -13.42 11.72
N ARG A 16 2.36 -12.21 12.27
CA ARG A 16 2.36 -10.98 11.48
C ARG A 16 3.75 -10.71 10.92
N GLU A 17 3.84 -10.56 9.61
CA GLU A 17 5.04 -10.09 8.96
C GLU A 17 5.19 -8.57 9.14
N LYS A 18 6.41 -8.11 9.42
CA LYS A 18 6.70 -6.69 9.53
C LYS A 18 6.87 -6.08 8.15
N VAL A 19 6.09 -5.06 7.84
CA VAL A 19 6.31 -4.24 6.64
C VAL A 19 7.45 -3.26 6.90
N VAL A 20 8.56 -3.42 6.17
CA VAL A 20 9.74 -2.56 6.34
C VAL A 20 9.71 -1.43 5.32
N LEU A 21 9.94 -0.19 5.75
CA LEU A 21 9.94 0.98 4.88
C LEU A 21 10.85 0.84 3.65
N ARG A 22 12.04 0.25 3.85
CA ARG A 22 13.01 -0.01 2.77
C ARG A 22 12.40 -0.82 1.62
N GLU A 23 11.52 -1.78 1.92
CA GLU A 23 10.87 -2.61 0.90
C GLU A 23 9.97 -1.77 0.00
N ILE A 24 9.26 -0.80 0.58
CA ILE A 24 8.34 0.06 -0.17
C ILE A 24 9.12 1.06 -1.03
N ILE A 25 10.21 1.64 -0.49
CA ILE A 25 11.04 2.59 -1.23
C ILE A 25 11.81 1.90 -2.37
N ALA A 26 12.19 0.63 -2.19
CA ALA A 26 12.85 -0.16 -3.23
C ALA A 26 11.88 -0.69 -4.30
N ALA A 27 10.57 -0.58 -4.08
CA ALA A 27 9.56 -1.01 -5.04
C ALA A 27 9.50 -0.06 -6.25
N ARG A 28 9.13 -0.60 -7.42
CA ARG A 28 9.05 0.17 -8.67
C ARG A 28 7.99 1.26 -8.61
N GLU A 29 6.90 1.00 -7.90
CA GLU A 29 5.81 1.93 -7.64
C GLU A 29 6.29 3.22 -6.96
N PHE A 30 7.36 3.12 -6.15
CA PHE A 30 8.01 4.27 -5.54
C PHE A 30 9.16 4.80 -6.40
N GLY A 31 10.03 3.93 -6.90
CA GLY A 31 11.25 4.33 -7.63
C GLY A 31 11.00 4.92 -9.02
N ASP A 32 10.04 4.37 -9.77
CA ASP A 32 9.74 4.76 -11.16
C ASP A 32 8.65 5.86 -11.23
N THR A 33 8.23 6.41 -10.09
CA THR A 33 7.11 7.34 -10.03
C THR A 33 7.45 8.75 -10.54
N THR A 34 6.51 9.38 -11.23
CA THR A 34 6.57 10.80 -11.60
C THR A 34 5.89 11.72 -10.59
N MET A 35 5.48 11.17 -9.44
CA MET A 35 4.85 11.93 -8.36
C MET A 35 5.86 12.90 -7.74
N LYS A 36 5.44 14.15 -7.51
CA LYS A 36 6.30 15.15 -6.84
C LYS A 36 6.42 14.91 -5.33
N LEU A 37 5.37 14.35 -4.73
CA LEU A 37 5.29 14.05 -3.30
C LEU A 37 4.74 12.63 -3.11
N PRO A 38 5.51 11.57 -3.45
CA PRO A 38 5.11 10.20 -3.19
C PRO A 38 5.19 9.90 -1.68
N LEU A 39 4.19 9.19 -1.15
CA LEU A 39 4.14 8.69 0.21
C LEU A 39 4.10 7.17 0.20
N ALA A 40 5.10 6.54 0.81
CA ALA A 40 5.13 5.10 1.05
C ALA A 40 4.20 4.75 2.23
N LEU A 41 3.05 4.15 1.95
CA LEU A 41 2.04 3.84 2.97
C LEU A 41 2.24 2.45 3.61
N GLY A 42 2.76 1.49 2.85
CA GLY A 42 2.95 0.12 3.32
C GLY A 42 2.63 -0.89 2.23
N LYS A 43 2.03 -2.03 2.64
CA LYS A 43 1.55 -3.08 1.75
C LYS A 43 0.03 -3.22 1.89
N ASP A 44 -0.66 -3.64 0.84
CA ASP A 44 -2.07 -4.00 0.92
C ASP A 44 -2.25 -5.41 1.54
N ILE A 45 -3.50 -5.90 1.58
CA ILE A 45 -3.82 -7.23 2.11
C ILE A 45 -3.21 -8.39 1.30
N GLY A 46 -2.81 -8.14 0.05
CA GLY A 46 -2.10 -9.08 -0.83
C GLY A 46 -0.58 -9.00 -0.69
N GLY A 47 -0.06 -8.00 0.01
CA GLY A 47 1.37 -7.76 0.16
C GLY A 47 1.96 -6.80 -0.87
N ASP A 48 1.14 -6.22 -1.75
CA ASP A 48 1.59 -5.33 -2.81
C ASP A 48 1.90 -3.94 -2.25
N PRO A 49 2.99 -3.28 -2.70
CA PRO A 49 3.40 -1.98 -2.18
C PRO A 49 2.38 -0.88 -2.54
N VAL A 50 2.00 -0.09 -1.54
CA VAL A 50 1.07 1.04 -1.69
C VAL A 50 1.81 2.35 -1.58
N VAL A 51 1.81 3.13 -2.67
CA VAL A 51 2.39 4.47 -2.75
C VAL A 51 1.30 5.47 -3.13
N ALA A 52 1.12 6.52 -2.33
CA ALA A 52 0.13 7.57 -2.54
C ALA A 52 0.75 8.88 -3.02
N ASN A 53 -0.04 9.73 -3.68
CA ASN A 53 0.39 11.05 -4.12
C ASN A 53 -0.13 12.14 -3.17
N LEU A 54 0.73 12.66 -2.29
CA LEU A 54 0.35 13.74 -1.38
C LEU A 54 -0.04 15.00 -2.13
N ALA A 55 0.53 15.30 -3.30
CA ALA A 55 0.17 16.50 -4.06
C ALA A 55 -1.26 16.45 -4.63
N LYS A 56 -1.89 15.27 -4.71
CA LYS A 56 -3.29 15.10 -5.09
C LYS A 56 -4.24 15.07 -3.89
N MET A 57 -3.69 15.06 -2.68
CA MET A 57 -4.45 15.11 -1.44
C MET A 57 -4.38 16.55 -0.92
N PRO A 58 -5.51 17.27 -0.77
CA PRO A 58 -5.48 18.68 -0.38
C PRO A 58 -4.83 18.89 1.01
N HIS A 59 -4.83 17.84 1.83
CA HIS A 59 -4.19 17.62 3.12
C HIS A 59 -4.44 16.15 3.51
N LEU A 60 -3.72 15.64 4.50
CA LEU A 60 -3.93 14.31 5.10
C LEU A 60 -4.27 14.47 6.57
#